data_AF-A0A3P6EW36-F1
#
_entry.id   AF-A0A3P6EW36-F1
#
_cell.length_a   1.000
_cell.length_b   1.000
_cell.length_c   1.000
_cell.angle_alpha   90.00
_cell.angle_beta   90.00
_cell.angle_gamma   90.00
#
_symmetry.space_group_name_H-M   'P 1'
#
loop_
_entity.id
_entity.type
_entity.pdbx_description
1 polymer ?
#
loop_
_entity_poly.entity_id
_entity_poly.type
_entity_poly.pdbx_seq_one_letter_code
_entity_poly.pdbx_strand_id
1 'polypeptide(L)' 'MATATQVMQAAKRNMTDETKLNYDFRNPFVICGSTYIPICRGQ' A
#
# COMPACT_ATOMS: atom_id res chain seq x y z
N MET A 1 4.76 -24.45 -4.70
CA MET A 1 4.09 -23.57 -5.67
C MET A 1 4.20 -22.13 -5.17
N ALA A 2 4.94 -21.28 -5.88
CA ALA A 2 5.25 -19.91 -5.48
C ALA A 2 4.09 -18.95 -5.83
N THR A 3 3.01 -18.98 -5.03
CA THR A 3 1.78 -18.18 -5.25
C THR A 3 2.07 -16.68 -5.31
N ALA A 4 2.92 -16.16 -4.42
CA ALA A 4 3.30 -14.75 -4.42
C ALA A 4 3.99 -14.33 -5.74
N THR A 5 4.88 -15.17 -6.28
CA THR A 5 5.56 -14.90 -7.55
C THR A 5 4.58 -14.85 -8.71
N GLN A 6 3.60 -15.76 -8.75
CA GLN A 6 2.56 -15.77 -9.79
C GLN A 6 1.70 -14.51 -9.74
N VAL A 7 1.30 -14.07 -8.54
CA VAL A 7 0.55 -12.83 -8.35
C VAL A 7 1.35 -11.61 -8.83
N MET A 8 2.63 -11.52 -8.48
CA MET A 8 3.51 -10.43 -8.94
C MET A 8 3.66 -10.41 -10.45
N GLN A 9 3.78 -11.58 -11.11
CA GLN A 9 3.86 -11.66 -12.56
C GLN A 9 2.55 -11.21 -13.23
N ALA A 10 1.40 -11.56 -12.67
CA ALA A 10 0.10 -11.12 -13.18
C ALA A 10 -0.08 -9.60 -13.02
N ALA A 11 0.21 -9.05 -11.84
CA ALA A 11 0.08 -7.61 -11.55
C ALA A 11 0.99 -6.75 -12.45
N LYS A 12 2.22 -7.21 -12.76
CA LYS A 12 3.14 -6.52 -13.67
C LYS A 12 2.62 -6.36 -15.09
N ARG A 13 1.70 -7.24 -15.54
CA ARG A 13 1.10 -7.13 -16.88
C ARG A 13 0.05 -6.02 -16.97
N ASN A 14 -0.47 -5.56 -15.84
CA ASN A 14 -1.46 -4.49 -15.74
C ASN A 14 -1.15 -3.59 -14.53
N MET A 15 -0.14 -2.73 -14.66
CA MET A 15 0.35 -1.86 -13.57
C MET A 15 -0.53 -0.63 -13.36
N THR A 16 -1.82 -0.85 -13.12
CA THR A 16 -2.78 0.22 -12.88
C THR A 16 -3.58 -0.13 -11.63
N ASP A 17 -3.52 0.73 -10.62
CA ASP A 17 -4.39 0.64 -9.46
C ASP A 17 -5.78 1.15 -9.81
N GLU A 18 -6.81 0.34 -9.54
CA GLU A 18 -8.21 0.71 -9.79
C GLU A 18 -8.72 1.78 -8.80
N THR A 19 -8.30 1.68 -7.54
CA THR A 19 -8.77 2.54 -6.45
C THR A 19 -7.61 3.26 -5.80
N LYS A 20 -7.73 4.57 -5.61
CA LYS A 20 -6.79 5.35 -4.80
C LYS A 20 -7.09 5.14 -3.32
N LEU A 21 -6.08 4.74 -2.57
CA LEU A 21 -6.15 4.55 -1.12
C LEU A 21 -5.52 5.74 -0.40
N ASN A 22 -5.95 5.99 0.83
CA ASN A 22 -5.25 6.89 1.75
C ASN A 22 -4.00 6.19 2.32
N TYR A 23 -3.06 5.85 1.44
CA TYR A 23 -1.86 5.09 1.76
C TYR A 23 -0.73 5.49 0.82
N ASP A 24 0.43 5.83 1.40
CA ASP A 24 1.65 6.14 0.66
C ASP A 24 2.78 5.24 1.17
N PHE A 25 3.22 4.31 0.31
CA PHE A 25 4.30 3.38 0.63
C PHE A 25 5.69 4.03 0.66
N ARG A 26 5.83 5.25 0.15
CA ARG A 26 7.11 5.98 0.06
C ARG A 26 7.28 6.99 1.20
N ASN A 27 6.22 7.32 1.91
CA ASN A 27 6.25 8.27 3.01
C ASN A 27 6.25 7.55 4.37
N PRO A 28 7.23 7.76 5.26
CA PRO A 28 7.19 7.21 6.61
C PRO A 28 6.02 7.77 7.44
N PHE A 29 5.21 6.89 8.03
CA PHE A 29 4.11 7.25 8.91
C PHE A 29 3.99 6.28 10.09
N VAL A 30 3.22 6.66 11.10
CA VAL A 30 2.75 5.78 12.19
C VAL A 30 1.23 5.65 12.14
N ILE A 31 0.65 4.60 12.71
CA ILE A 31 -0.80 4.43 12.78
C ILE A 31 -1.33 4.94 14.12
N CYS A 32 -2.37 5.77 14.09
CA CYS A 32 -3.08 6.16 15.30
C CYS A 32 -3.79 4.93 15.93
N GLY A 33 -3.54 4.66 17.21
CA GLY A 33 -4.13 3.51 17.90
C GLY A 33 -5.64 3.56 18.13
N SER A 34 -6.28 4.72 17.93
CA SER A 34 -7.73 4.89 18.11
C SER A 34 -8.50 5.01 16.78
N THR A 35 -7.99 5.80 15.83
CA THR A 35 -8.69 6.05 14.56
C THR A 35 -8.24 5.14 13.43
N TYR A 36 -7.10 4.47 13.58
CA TYR A 36 -6.47 3.65 12.52
C TYR A 36 -6.15 4.40 11.24
N ILE A 37 -6.01 5.73 11.32
CA ILE A 37 -5.59 6.61 10.24
C ILE A 37 -4.07 6.82 10.32
N PRO A 38 -3.34 6.89 9.19
CA PRO A 38 -1.91 7.19 9.18
C PRO A 38 -1.63 8.63 9.63
N ILE A 39 -0.57 8.80 10.43
CA ILE A 39 -0.01 10.08 10.86
C ILE A 39 1.35 10.23 10.20
N CYS A 40 1.45 11.17 9.26
CA CYS A 40 2.68 11.47 8.53
C CYS A 40 3.62 12.33 9.37
N ARG A 41 4.93 12.26 9.11
CA ARG A 41 5.92 13.12 9.80
C ARG A 41 5.63 14.61 9.55
N GLY A 42 5.52 15.40 10.63
CA GLY A 42 5.34 16.85 10.56
C GLY A 42 3.88 17.33 10.59
N GLN A 43 2.92 16.43 10.80
CA GLN A 43 1.54 16.76 11.16
C GLN A 43 1.38 17.05 12.66
#